data_AF-A0A147HR73-F1
#
_entry.id   AF-A0A147HR73-F1
#
_cell.length_a   1.000
_cell.length_b   1.000
_cell.length_c   1.000
_cell.angle_alpha   90.00
_cell.angle_beta   90.00
_cell.angle_gamma   90.00
#
_symmetry.space_group_name_H-M   'P 1'
#
loop_
_entity.id
_entity.type
_entity.pdbx_description
1 polymer ?
#
loop_
_entity_poly.entity_id
_entity_poly.type
_entity_poly.pdbx_seq_one_letter_code
_entity_poly.pdbx_strand_id
1 'polypeptide(L)'
;MTAVSSAGRVSAAGAGFLDKEHTIATAGFNRWLVPPAALCIHLCIGMAYGFSVFWLPLSRAIGLTAPKACPDMSLMQELFTTTCDWKVASLGWMYTLFFVLLGVSAAIWGGWLEKAGPRKAGFVAALCWA
;
A
#
# COMPACT_ATOMS: atom_id res chain seq x y z
N MET A 1 -27.08 21.41 -38.50
CA MET A 1 -26.07 21.92 -37.57
C MET A 1 -26.78 22.58 -36.40
N THR A 2 -26.90 21.89 -35.27
CA THR A 2 -27.49 22.45 -34.04
C THR A 2 -26.41 22.48 -32.97
N ALA A 3 -25.98 23.69 -32.63
CA ALA A 3 -24.95 23.95 -31.64
C ALA A 3 -25.50 23.74 -30.23
N VAL A 4 -24.89 22.83 -29.47
CA VAL A 4 -25.01 22.79 -28.01
C VAL A 4 -24.05 23.83 -27.47
N SER A 5 -24.53 25.06 -27.35
CA SER A 5 -23.87 26.13 -26.61
C SER A 5 -24.30 26.06 -25.15
N SER A 6 -23.34 26.23 -24.24
CA SER A 6 -23.51 26.38 -22.78
C SER A 6 -23.66 25.10 -21.94
N ALA A 7 -22.56 24.34 -21.84
CA ALA A 7 -22.30 23.59 -20.60
C ALA A 7 -21.82 24.60 -19.53
N GLY A 8 -22.65 24.81 -18.52
CA GLY A 8 -22.42 25.79 -17.44
C GLY A 8 -21.09 25.56 -16.72
N ARG A 9 -20.36 26.65 -16.50
CA ARG A 9 -19.22 26.68 -15.58
C ARG A 9 -19.77 26.47 -14.16
N VAL A 10 -19.60 25.27 -13.62
CA VAL A 10 -19.76 25.05 -12.18
C VAL A 10 -18.64 25.86 -11.50
N SER A 11 -19.06 26.87 -10.74
CA SER A 11 -18.17 27.75 -9.98
C SER A 11 -17.42 26.93 -8.93
N ALA A 12 -16.16 26.59 -9.21
CA ALA A 12 -15.24 25.96 -8.28
C ALA A 12 -14.76 26.98 -7.23
N ALA A 13 -15.62 27.33 -6.30
CA ALA A 13 -15.24 28.03 -5.08
C ALA A 13 -15.27 27.01 -3.92
N GLY A 14 -14.16 26.30 -3.71
CA GLY A 14 -13.92 25.56 -2.46
C GLY A 14 -13.50 24.09 -2.54
N ALA A 15 -13.35 23.47 -3.72
CA ALA A 15 -12.86 22.10 -3.81
C ALA A 15 -11.33 22.05 -3.70
N GLY A 16 -10.80 21.35 -2.69
CA GLY A 16 -9.37 21.07 -2.55
C GLY A 16 -8.87 20.14 -3.66
N PHE A 17 -7.57 20.21 -3.98
CA PHE A 17 -6.95 19.46 -5.10
C PHE A 17 -7.21 17.94 -5.08
N LEU A 18 -7.45 17.36 -3.89
CA LEU A 18 -7.68 15.93 -3.67
C LEU A 18 -9.16 15.55 -3.52
N ASP A 19 -10.10 16.46 -3.78
CA ASP A 19 -11.51 16.16 -3.58
C ASP A 19 -12.09 15.22 -4.63
N LYS A 20 -13.10 14.47 -4.20
CA LYS A 20 -13.78 13.43 -4.98
C LYS A 20 -14.35 13.97 -6.29
N GLU A 21 -14.80 15.23 -6.30
CA GLU A 21 -15.37 15.89 -7.49
C GLU A 21 -14.38 15.91 -8.67
N HIS A 22 -13.09 16.10 -8.40
CA HIS A 22 -12.03 16.06 -9.41
C HIS A 22 -11.63 14.64 -9.85
N THR A 23 -12.33 13.61 -9.37
CA THR A 23 -12.15 12.22 -9.82
C THR A 23 -13.15 11.86 -10.93
N ILE A 24 -14.22 12.64 -11.09
CA ILE A 24 -15.25 12.40 -12.10
C ILE A 24 -14.69 12.79 -13.48
N ALA A 25 -14.58 11.83 -14.38
CA ALA A 25 -14.03 12.04 -15.72
C ALA A 25 -14.92 13.01 -16.51
N THR A 26 -14.36 14.16 -16.90
CA THR A 26 -15.02 15.13 -17.79
C THR A 26 -15.05 14.60 -19.23
N ALA A 27 -15.98 15.09 -20.06
CA ALA A 27 -16.02 14.78 -21.49
C ALA A 27 -14.66 15.08 -22.14
N GLY A 28 -14.02 14.07 -22.74
CA GLY A 28 -12.68 14.14 -23.31
C GLY A 28 -11.55 13.49 -22.48
N PHE A 29 -11.86 12.90 -21.32
CA PHE A 29 -10.84 12.19 -20.53
C PHE A 29 -10.27 10.95 -21.25
N ASN A 30 -8.95 10.82 -21.26
CA ASN A 30 -8.27 9.65 -21.82
C ASN A 30 -8.26 8.48 -20.81
N ARG A 31 -9.10 7.47 -21.07
CA ARG A 31 -9.19 6.24 -20.27
C ARG A 31 -7.88 5.46 -20.12
N TRP A 32 -6.92 5.66 -21.03
CA TRP A 32 -5.61 5.00 -20.99
C TRP A 32 -4.69 5.49 -19.87
N LEU A 33 -5.08 6.54 -19.13
CA LEU A 33 -4.36 6.99 -17.94
C LEU A 33 -4.68 6.15 -16.69
N VAL A 34 -5.77 5.37 -16.71
CA VAL A 34 -6.18 4.52 -15.57
C VAL A 34 -5.25 3.31 -15.39
N PRO A 35 -4.87 2.54 -16.43
CA PRO A 35 -3.99 1.39 -16.27
C PRO A 35 -2.61 1.70 -15.69
N PRO A 36 -1.89 2.76 -16.12
CA PRO A 36 -0.62 3.13 -15.49
C PRO A 36 -0.76 3.46 -14.00
N ALA A 37 -1.81 4.18 -13.62
CA ALA A 37 -2.07 4.50 -12.20
C ALA A 37 -2.34 3.23 -11.38
N ALA A 38 -3.13 2.30 -11.91
CA ALA A 38 -3.36 1.01 -11.27
C ALA A 38 -2.06 0.19 -11.16
N LEU A 39 -1.24 0.17 -12.21
CA LEU A 39 0.03 -0.55 -12.23
C LEU A 39 1.00 -0.04 -11.15
N CYS A 40 1.10 1.28 -10.96
CA CYS A 40 1.93 1.86 -9.90
C CYS A 40 1.52 1.36 -8.50
N ILE A 41 0.22 1.31 -8.21
CA ILE A 41 -0.28 0.80 -6.92
C ILE A 41 0.06 -0.68 -6.75
N HIS A 42 -0.12 -1.49 -7.80
CA HIS A 42 0.21 -2.92 -7.76
C HIS A 42 1.73 -3.16 -7.60
N LEU A 43 2.57 -2.34 -8.23
CA LEU A 43 4.02 -2.39 -8.08
C LEU A 43 4.45 -2.13 -6.64
N CYS A 44 3.87 -1.14 -5.97
CA CYS A 44 4.14 -0.87 -4.56
C CYS A 44 3.83 -2.09 -3.68
N ILE A 45 2.64 -2.70 -3.86
CA ILE A 45 2.25 -3.90 -3.12
C ILE A 45 3.19 -5.08 -3.43
N GLY A 46 3.65 -5.20 -4.68
CA GLY A 46 4.59 -6.22 -5.11
C GLY A 46 5.97 -6.15 -4.44
N MET A 47 6.39 -4.99 -3.91
CA MET A 47 7.65 -4.88 -3.15
C MET A 47 7.64 -5.75 -1.89
N ALA A 48 6.47 -5.99 -1.29
CA ALA A 48 6.36 -6.89 -0.15
C ALA A 48 6.72 -8.34 -0.52
N TYR A 49 6.44 -8.79 -1.75
CA TYR A 49 6.89 -10.10 -2.24
C TYR A 49 8.42 -10.17 -2.35
N GLY A 50 9.07 -9.04 -2.65
CA GLY A 50 10.54 -8.90 -2.67
C GLY A 50 11.20 -9.19 -1.32
N PHE A 51 10.46 -9.15 -0.22
CA PHE A 51 10.94 -9.58 1.10
C PHE A 51 11.47 -11.03 1.11
N SER A 52 10.91 -11.89 0.26
CA SER A 52 11.31 -13.30 0.14
C SER A 52 12.78 -13.50 -0.27
N VAL A 53 13.33 -12.59 -1.09
CA VAL A 53 14.73 -12.64 -1.52
C VAL A 53 15.67 -12.40 -0.33
N PHE A 54 15.21 -11.66 0.68
CA PHE A 54 15.99 -11.33 1.86
C PHE A 54 16.00 -12.43 2.92
N TRP A 55 15.31 -13.56 2.73
CA TRP A 55 15.25 -14.60 3.76
C TRP A 55 16.61 -15.20 4.11
N LEU A 56 17.42 -15.54 3.11
CA LEU A 56 18.76 -16.05 3.31
C LEU A 56 19.68 -15.04 4.01
N PRO A 57 19.82 -13.79 3.50
CA PRO A 57 20.68 -12.80 4.15
C PRO A 57 20.18 -12.43 5.56
N LEU A 58 18.87 -12.36 5.79
CA LEU A 58 18.31 -12.00 7.09
C LEU A 58 18.48 -13.12 8.13
N SER A 59 18.53 -14.39 7.71
CA SER A 59 18.85 -15.53 8.58
C SER A 59 20.33 -15.60 9.03
N ARG A 60 21.20 -14.74 8.48
CA ARG A 60 22.65 -14.70 8.76
C ARG A 60 23.17 -13.30 9.10
N ALA A 61 22.28 -12.32 9.22
CA ALA A 61 22.65 -10.91 9.33
C ALA A 61 23.43 -10.59 10.63
N ILE A 62 23.17 -11.32 11.70
CA ILE A 62 23.80 -11.15 13.03
C ILE A 62 24.91 -12.17 13.24
N GLY A 63 24.72 -13.39 12.76
CA GLY A 63 25.63 -14.51 12.95
C GLY A 63 26.87 -14.53 12.05
N LEU A 64 26.86 -13.80 10.92
CA LEU A 64 27.88 -13.71 9.85
C LEU A 64 28.38 -15.07 9.30
N THR A 65 28.93 -15.95 10.15
CA THR A 65 29.45 -17.29 9.85
C THR A 65 28.54 -18.42 10.35
N ALA A 66 27.77 -18.22 11.42
CA ALA A 66 26.78 -19.20 11.92
C ALA A 66 25.57 -18.47 12.55
N PRO A 67 24.32 -18.87 12.25
CA PRO A 67 23.12 -18.20 12.75
C PRO A 67 23.10 -18.23 14.28
N LYS A 68 23.02 -17.06 14.92
CA LYS A 68 22.90 -16.93 16.37
C LYS A 68 21.47 -17.23 16.78
N ALA A 69 21.17 -18.53 16.89
CA ALA A 69 19.88 -19.02 17.35
C ALA A 69 19.79 -18.85 18.88
N CYS A 70 18.87 -18.02 19.34
CA CYS A 70 18.49 -17.94 20.75
C CYS A 70 17.44 -19.02 21.03
N PRO A 71 17.69 -19.96 21.96
CA PRO A 71 16.67 -20.90 22.40
C PRO A 71 15.62 -20.16 23.25
N ASP A 72 14.36 -20.61 23.18
CA ASP A 72 13.21 -20.15 23.98
C ASP A 72 12.67 -18.74 23.73
N MET A 73 12.38 -18.41 22.46
CA MET A 73 11.73 -17.15 22.10
C MET A 73 10.22 -17.37 21.89
N SER A 74 9.39 -16.56 22.55
CA SER A 74 7.94 -16.52 22.27
C SER A 74 7.67 -15.79 20.95
N LEU A 75 6.54 -16.06 20.29
CA LEU A 75 6.14 -15.41 19.01
C LEU A 75 6.16 -13.87 19.10
N MET A 76 5.81 -13.31 20.26
CA MET A 76 5.84 -11.86 20.50
C MET A 76 7.27 -11.31 20.60
N GLN A 77 8.19 -12.08 21.18
CA GLN A 77 9.61 -11.71 21.21
C GLN A 77 10.29 -11.90 19.85
N GLU A 78 9.91 -12.92 19.09
CA GLU A 78 10.38 -13.08 17.70
C GLU A 78 9.98 -11.89 16.82
N LEU A 79 8.84 -11.25 17.10
CA LEU A 79 8.37 -10.11 16.33
C LEU A 79 9.22 -8.83 16.48
N PHE A 80 9.90 -8.67 17.62
CA PHE A 80 10.64 -7.45 17.98
C PHE A 80 12.12 -7.71 18.32
N THR A 81 12.64 -8.91 18.05
CA THR A 81 14.03 -9.24 18.38
C THR A 81 15.02 -8.57 17.44
N THR A 82 16.05 -7.93 18.03
CA THR A 82 17.17 -7.29 17.31
C THR A 82 18.51 -7.95 17.64
N THR A 83 18.52 -8.95 18.53
CA THR A 83 19.74 -9.53 19.12
C THR A 83 20.09 -10.92 18.60
N CYS A 84 19.17 -11.56 17.86
CA CYS A 84 19.29 -12.94 17.38
C CYS A 84 18.85 -13.03 15.91
N ASP A 85 19.42 -13.98 15.15
CA ASP A 85 19.03 -14.18 13.75
C ASP A 85 17.62 -14.76 13.67
N TRP A 86 16.84 -14.28 12.70
CA TRP A 86 15.49 -14.78 12.47
C TRP A 86 15.50 -16.13 11.75
N LYS A 87 14.63 -17.04 12.20
CA LYS A 87 14.39 -18.31 11.52
C LYS A 87 13.54 -18.06 10.27
N VAL A 88 13.74 -18.88 9.24
CA VAL A 88 12.93 -18.84 8.01
C VAL A 88 11.44 -19.05 8.29
N ALA A 89 11.10 -19.87 9.29
CA ALA A 89 9.72 -20.06 9.74
C ALA A 89 9.10 -18.76 10.33
N SER A 90 9.86 -17.99 11.10
CA SER A 90 9.42 -16.72 11.68
C SER A 90 9.21 -15.65 10.60
N LEU A 91 10.04 -15.66 9.54
CA LEU A 91 9.86 -14.78 8.37
C LEU A 91 8.53 -15.05 7.64
N GLY A 92 8.10 -16.31 7.58
CA GLY A 92 6.78 -16.68 7.06
C GLY A 92 5.64 -16.06 7.88
N TRP A 93 5.76 -16.03 9.21
CA TRP A 93 4.78 -15.39 10.10
C TRP A 93 4.68 -13.88 9.89
N MET A 94 5.80 -13.17 9.68
CA MET A 94 5.75 -11.75 9.30
C MET A 94 4.99 -11.52 8.01
N TYR A 95 5.25 -12.36 7.00
CA TYR A 95 4.59 -12.24 5.71
C TYR A 95 3.08 -12.49 5.81
N THR A 96 2.66 -13.43 6.66
CA THR A 96 1.23 -13.62 6.97
C THR A 96 0.63 -12.40 7.66
N LEU A 97 1.29 -11.87 8.70
CA LEU A 97 0.82 -10.68 9.42
C LEU A 97 0.70 -9.46 8.50
N PHE A 98 1.61 -9.30 7.53
CA PHE A 98 1.53 -8.26 6.51
C PHE A 98 0.22 -8.33 5.70
N PHE A 99 -0.15 -9.51 5.17
CA PHE A 99 -1.40 -9.65 4.42
C PHE A 99 -2.66 -9.53 5.28
N VAL A 100 -2.60 -10.02 6.52
CA VAL A 100 -3.70 -9.82 7.48
C VAL A 100 -3.90 -8.34 7.75
N LEU A 101 -2.83 -7.58 8.00
CA LEU A 101 -2.91 -6.14 8.23
C LEU A 101 -3.42 -5.40 6.98
N LEU A 102 -2.95 -5.76 5.79
CA LEU A 102 -3.43 -5.20 4.53
C LEU A 102 -4.93 -5.47 4.33
N GLY A 103 -5.38 -6.70 4.60
CA GLY A 103 -6.79 -7.08 4.53
C GLY A 103 -7.67 -6.35 5.55
N VAL A 104 -7.21 -6.24 6.80
CA VAL A 104 -7.94 -5.51 7.86
C VAL A 104 -8.00 -4.01 7.55
N SER A 105 -6.92 -3.42 7.06
CA SER A 105 -6.89 -2.03 6.58
C SER A 105 -7.92 -1.81 5.47
N ALA A 106 -7.94 -2.67 4.45
CA ALA A 106 -8.91 -2.59 3.36
C ALA A 106 -10.36 -2.71 3.86
N ALA A 107 -10.62 -3.59 4.84
CA ALA A 107 -11.94 -3.77 5.43
C ALA A 107 -12.42 -2.54 6.22
N ILE A 108 -11.55 -1.93 7.04
CA ILE A 108 -11.91 -0.78 7.88
C ILE A 108 -12.01 0.51 7.04
N TRP A 109 -11.06 0.73 6.13
CA TRP A 109 -10.96 1.96 5.35
C TRP A 109 -11.73 1.95 4.02
N GLY A 110 -12.28 0.80 3.61
CA GLY A 110 -13.06 0.68 2.36
C GLY A 110 -14.27 1.62 2.31
N GLY A 111 -15.05 1.71 3.40
CA GLY A 111 -16.20 2.63 3.46
C GLY A 111 -15.80 4.12 3.47
N TRP A 112 -14.60 4.45 3.96
CA TRP A 112 -14.07 5.81 3.89
C TRP A 112 -13.63 6.18 2.47
N LEU A 113 -13.02 5.24 1.73
CA LEU A 113 -12.60 5.44 0.35
C LEU A 113 -13.79 5.83 -0.56
N GLU A 114 -14.94 5.20 -0.38
CA GLU A 114 -16.17 5.53 -1.14
C GLU A 114 -16.64 6.98 -0.90
N LYS A 115 -16.43 7.53 0.30
CA LYS A 115 -16.83 8.90 0.66
C LYS A 115 -15.78 9.94 0.28
N ALA A 116 -14.51 9.67 0.58
CA ALA A 116 -13.39 10.59 0.39
C ALA A 116 -12.88 10.65 -1.06
N GLY A 117 -13.07 9.57 -1.82
CA GLY A 117 -12.58 9.43 -3.20
C GLY A 117 -11.17 8.83 -3.29
N PRO A 118 -10.84 8.19 -4.43
CA PRO A 118 -9.61 7.42 -4.61
C PRO A 118 -8.35 8.29 -4.63
N ARG A 119 -8.42 9.57 -5.04
CA ARG A 119 -7.26 10.48 -5.07
C ARG A 119 -6.76 10.81 -3.65
N LYS A 120 -7.68 11.11 -2.72
CA LYS A 120 -7.37 11.37 -1.31
C LYS A 120 -6.87 10.11 -0.62
N ALA A 121 -7.53 8.97 -0.86
CA ALA A 121 -7.11 7.68 -0.32
C ALA A 121 -5.72 7.26 -0.80
N GLY A 122 -5.43 7.41 -2.09
CA GLY A 122 -4.12 7.11 -2.67
C GLY A 122 -3.00 7.99 -2.12
N PHE A 123 -3.27 9.28 -1.88
CA PHE A 123 -2.28 10.18 -1.29
C PHE A 123 -1.95 9.81 0.17
N VAL A 124 -2.97 9.51 0.99
CA VAL A 124 -2.74 9.04 2.36
C VAL A 124 -1.99 7.71 2.37
N ALA A 125 -2.35 6.77 1.49
CA ALA A 125 -1.64 5.51 1.37
C ALA A 125 -0.16 5.71 0.97
N ALA A 126 0.14 6.64 0.07
CA ALA A 126 1.51 6.98 -0.30
C ALA A 126 2.32 7.54 0.88
N LEU A 127 1.71 8.35 1.75
CA LEU A 127 2.37 8.85 2.96
C LEU A 127 2.60 7.76 4.00
N CYS A 128 1.69 6.79 4.12
CA CYS A 128 1.86 5.65 5.04
C CYS A 128 2.84 4.60 4.53
N TRP A 129 3.10 4.57 3.22
CA TRP A 129 4.04 3.63 2.57
C TRP A 129 5.47 4.19 2.44
N ALA A 130 5.63 5.51 2.46
CA ALA A 130 6.93 6.19 2.48
C ALA A 130 7.72 5.88 3.76
#